data_AF-A0A4D4KJV5-F1
#
_entry.id   AF-A0A4D4KJV5-F1
#
_cell.length_a   1.000
_cell.length_b   1.000
_cell.length_c   1.000
_cell.angle_alpha   90.00
_cell.angle_beta   90.00
_cell.angle_gamma   90.00
#
_symmetry.space_group_name_H-M   'P 1'
#
loop_
_entity.id
_entity.type
_entity.pdbx_description
1 polymer ?
#
loop_
_entity_poly.entity_id
_entity_poly.type
_entity_poly.pdbx_seq_one_letter_code
_entity_poly.pdbx_strand_id
1 'polypeptide(L)'
;MTPALHLRRLARRARRDTGSVSLLMVGAALMGFLVIGLVVDGGGAMSAQSRADYAAQEAARAGGQQIDPAQAIPGQAIIVDPSAARAAARAYLDDEELEGSVTVSEDGQTLTVTVHGTYDALFTSLIGKSTINVTGHGTAHLLHQAGG
;
A
#
# COMPACT_ATOMS: atom_id res chain seq x y z
N MET A 1 -51.10 56.60 18.36
CA MET A 1 -51.20 55.39 17.51
C MET A 1 -49.86 54.66 17.56
N THR A 2 -49.86 53.43 18.09
CA THR A 2 -48.70 52.74 18.69
C THR A 2 -48.26 51.53 17.86
N PRO A 3 -47.01 51.49 17.33
CA PRO A 3 -46.46 50.27 16.74
C PRO A 3 -45.12 49.88 17.39
N ALA A 4 -45.06 49.73 18.72
CA ALA A 4 -43.82 49.30 19.40
C ALA A 4 -43.87 47.83 19.91
N LEU A 5 -44.99 47.12 19.72
CA LEU A 5 -45.22 45.81 20.33
C LEU A 5 -44.87 44.61 19.43
N HIS A 6 -44.72 44.78 18.11
CA HIS A 6 -44.38 43.66 17.21
C HIS A 6 -42.88 43.37 17.12
N LEU A 7 -42.01 44.38 17.18
CA LEU A 7 -40.56 44.20 17.06
C LEU A 7 -39.94 43.42 18.23
N ARG A 8 -40.53 43.50 19.44
CA ARG A 8 -40.02 42.78 20.63
C ARG A 8 -40.36 41.29 20.66
N ARG A 9 -41.27 40.80 19.81
CA ARG A 9 -41.61 39.37 19.72
C ARG A 9 -40.68 38.61 18.76
N LEU A 10 -40.21 39.26 17.69
CA LEU A 10 -39.29 38.64 16.73
C LEU A 10 -37.88 38.49 17.33
N ALA A 11 -37.38 39.50 18.04
CA ALA A 11 -36.06 39.45 18.66
C ALA A 11 -35.91 38.39 19.78
N ARG A 12 -37.02 37.98 20.43
CA ARG A 12 -37.02 36.93 21.45
C ARG A 12 -37.04 35.51 20.87
N ARG A 13 -37.44 35.36 19.61
CA ARG A 13 -37.47 34.05 18.93
C ARG A 13 -36.12 33.71 18.31
N ALA A 14 -35.36 34.73 17.88
CA ALA A 14 -33.97 34.58 17.41
C ALA A 14 -32.95 34.35 18.53
N ARG A 15 -33.32 34.63 19.80
CA ARG A 15 -32.41 34.56 20.96
C ARG A 15 -32.66 33.33 21.84
N ARG A 16 -33.17 32.25 21.24
CA ARG A 16 -33.44 30.95 21.91
C ARG A 16 -32.87 29.73 21.20
N ASP A 17 -32.11 29.91 20.13
CA ASP A 17 -31.15 28.89 19.68
C ASP A 17 -29.86 29.05 20.48
N THR A 18 -29.97 28.89 21.80
CA THR A 18 -28.81 28.57 22.61
C THR A 18 -28.50 27.12 22.26
N GLY A 19 -27.64 26.94 21.24
CA GLY A 19 -27.26 25.64 20.73
C GLY A 19 -26.67 24.79 21.85
N SER A 20 -27.51 24.01 22.52
CA SER A 20 -27.03 22.81 23.17
C SER A 20 -26.58 21.92 22.02
N VAL A 21 -25.28 21.93 21.72
CA VAL A 21 -24.68 20.80 21.03
C VAL A 21 -25.03 19.62 21.93
N SER A 22 -26.07 18.87 21.57
CA SER A 22 -26.52 17.76 22.40
C SER A 22 -25.32 16.84 22.59
N LEU A 23 -25.18 16.23 23.76
CA LEU A 23 -24.11 15.26 24.02
C LEU A 23 -24.06 14.20 22.90
N LEU A 24 -25.23 13.90 22.33
CA LEU A 24 -25.42 13.07 21.14
C LEU A 24 -24.73 13.62 19.87
N MET A 25 -24.80 14.93 19.59
CA MET A 25 -24.09 15.54 18.45
C MET A 25 -22.56 15.48 18.63
N VAL A 26 -22.06 15.71 19.85
CA VAL A 26 -20.62 15.55 20.15
C VAL A 26 -20.20 14.10 19.94
N GLY A 27 -20.96 13.15 20.50
CA GLY A 27 -20.70 11.72 20.32
C GLY A 27 -20.74 11.27 18.86
N ALA A 28 -21.73 11.75 18.10
CA ALA A 28 -21.86 11.45 16.67
C ALA A 28 -20.69 12.04 15.86
N ALA A 29 -20.24 13.26 16.17
CA ALA A 29 -19.09 13.87 15.52
C ALA A 29 -17.81 13.07 15.81
N LEU A 30 -17.57 12.69 17.07
CA LEU A 30 -16.42 11.87 17.46
C LEU A 30 -16.43 10.52 16.73
N MET A 31 -17.59 9.84 16.69
CA MET A 31 -17.74 8.59 15.94
C MET A 31 -17.48 8.79 14.44
N GLY A 32 -17.96 9.89 13.86
CA GLY A 32 -17.69 10.25 12.46
C GLY A 32 -16.20 10.42 12.19
N PHE A 33 -15.46 11.12 13.05
CA PHE A 33 -14.02 11.25 12.93
C PHE A 33 -13.27 9.91 13.02
N LEU A 34 -13.71 9.00 13.90
CA LEU A 34 -13.14 7.65 13.99
C LEU A 34 -13.34 6.86 12.68
N VAL A 35 -14.53 6.91 12.09
CA VAL A 35 -14.81 6.23 10.82
C VAL A 35 -13.99 6.83 9.69
N ILE A 36 -13.91 8.16 9.59
CA ILE A 36 -13.08 8.84 8.58
C ILE A 36 -11.61 8.42 8.74
N GLY A 37 -11.10 8.40 9.97
CA GLY A 37 -9.73 8.00 10.25
C GLY A 37 -9.43 6.57 9.80
N LEU A 38 -10.34 5.63 10.10
CA LEU A 38 -10.21 4.24 9.66
C LEU A 38 -10.20 4.11 8.14
N VAL A 39 -11.04 4.87 7.43
CA VAL A 39 -11.10 4.84 5.97
C VAL A 39 -9.80 5.40 5.36
N VAL A 40 -9.30 6.51 5.88
CA VAL A 40 -8.06 7.15 5.41
C VAL A 40 -6.86 6.23 5.65
N ASP A 41 -6.69 5.74 6.86
CA ASP A 41 -5.54 4.90 7.20
C ASP A 41 -5.63 3.51 6.56
N GLY A 42 -6.83 2.93 6.48
CA GLY A 42 -7.06 1.65 5.80
C GLY A 42 -6.77 1.76 4.30
N GLY A 43 -7.23 2.85 3.66
CA GLY A 43 -6.92 3.13 2.26
C GLY A 43 -5.43 3.38 2.02
N GLY A 44 -4.76 4.10 2.93
CA GLY A 44 -3.32 4.33 2.90
C GLY A 44 -2.51 3.04 3.01
N ALA A 45 -2.86 2.17 3.97
CA ALA A 45 -2.23 0.86 4.13
C ALA A 45 -2.44 -0.03 2.90
N MET A 46 -3.64 -0.06 2.32
CA MET A 46 -3.92 -0.78 1.08
C MET A 46 -3.10 -0.24 -0.09
N SER A 47 -2.95 1.08 -0.20
CA SER A 47 -2.12 1.70 -1.24
C SER A 47 -0.64 1.35 -1.06
N ALA A 48 -0.12 1.39 0.16
CA ALA A 48 1.25 1.01 0.48
C ALA A 48 1.50 -0.48 0.16
N GLN A 49 0.55 -1.35 0.50
CA GLN A 49 0.58 -2.76 0.15
C GLN A 49 0.62 -2.95 -1.38
N SER A 50 -0.25 -2.28 -2.14
CA SER A 50 -0.24 -2.37 -3.61
C SER A 50 1.10 -1.91 -4.20
N ARG A 51 1.71 -0.85 -3.67
CA ARG A 51 3.04 -0.39 -4.10
C ARG A 51 4.11 -1.46 -3.86
N ALA A 52 4.09 -2.11 -2.71
CA ALA A 52 5.01 -3.20 -2.40
C ALA A 52 4.81 -4.39 -3.35
N ASP A 53 3.56 -4.75 -3.67
CA ASP A 53 3.25 -5.81 -4.64
C ASP A 53 3.77 -5.46 -6.05
N TYR A 54 3.55 -4.22 -6.51
CA TYR A 54 4.07 -3.77 -7.79
C TYR A 54 5.60 -3.81 -7.84
N ALA A 55 6.28 -3.33 -6.80
CA ALA A 55 7.73 -3.34 -6.74
C ALA A 55 8.29 -4.77 -6.71
N ALA A 56 7.68 -5.67 -5.94
CA ALA A 56 8.05 -7.07 -5.91
C ALA A 56 7.87 -7.74 -7.28
N GLN A 57 6.78 -7.43 -7.98
CA GLN A 57 6.52 -7.97 -9.32
C GLN A 57 7.55 -7.47 -10.35
N GLU A 58 7.96 -6.20 -10.26
CA GLU A 58 8.94 -5.64 -11.18
C GLU A 58 10.35 -6.16 -10.90
N ALA A 59 10.72 -6.33 -9.64
CA ALA A 59 11.95 -7.02 -9.24
C ALA A 59 11.98 -8.47 -9.77
N ALA A 60 10.85 -9.19 -9.67
CA ALA A 60 10.73 -10.55 -10.19
C ALA A 60 10.88 -10.56 -11.72
N ARG A 61 10.28 -9.59 -12.43
CA ARG A 61 10.43 -9.43 -13.88
C ARG A 61 11.88 -9.12 -14.26
N ALA A 62 12.56 -8.24 -13.55
CA ALA A 62 13.97 -7.93 -13.76
C ALA A 62 14.84 -9.19 -13.63
N GLY A 63 14.55 -10.04 -12.63
CA GLY A 63 15.18 -11.35 -12.50
C GLY A 63 14.89 -12.29 -13.68
N GLY A 64 13.64 -12.35 -14.14
CA GLY A 64 13.23 -13.19 -15.28
C GLY A 64 13.77 -12.74 -16.65
N GLN A 65 14.21 -11.48 -16.78
CA GLN A 65 14.82 -10.95 -18.00
C GLN A 65 16.29 -11.37 -18.18
N GLN A 66 16.92 -11.95 -17.17
CA GLN A 66 18.29 -12.46 -17.28
C GLN A 66 18.30 -13.76 -18.09
N ILE A 67 18.52 -13.63 -19.39
CA ILE A 67 18.76 -14.75 -20.30
C ILE A 67 20.26 -15.06 -20.25
N ASP A 68 20.66 -16.34 -20.12
CA ASP A 68 22.07 -16.74 -20.28
C ASP A 68 22.52 -16.45 -21.74
N PRO A 69 23.38 -15.44 -21.98
CA PRO A 69 23.80 -15.09 -23.32
C PRO A 69 24.76 -16.14 -23.91
N ALA A 70 25.42 -16.97 -23.10
CA ALA A 70 26.36 -17.98 -23.57
C ALA A 70 25.66 -19.18 -24.22
N GLN A 71 24.45 -19.51 -23.75
CA GLN A 71 23.61 -20.60 -24.28
C GLN A 71 22.56 -20.13 -25.31
N ALA A 72 22.29 -18.82 -25.38
CA ALA A 72 21.42 -18.22 -26.39
C ALA A 72 22.04 -18.22 -27.80
N ILE A 73 23.37 -18.14 -27.90
CA ILE A 73 24.10 -18.00 -29.17
C ILE A 73 24.08 -19.28 -30.04
N PRO A 74 24.16 -20.51 -29.49
CA PRO A 74 24.07 -21.74 -30.31
C PRO A 74 22.65 -22.10 -30.78
N GLY A 75 21.59 -21.40 -30.34
CA GLY A 75 20.20 -21.75 -30.65
C GLY A 75 19.72 -23.07 -30.04
N GLN A 76 20.41 -23.57 -29.01
CA GLN A 76 20.19 -24.91 -28.44
C GLN A 76 19.33 -24.90 -27.18
N ALA A 77 19.31 -23.81 -26.39
CA ALA A 77 18.37 -23.63 -25.27
C ALA A 77 18.35 -22.17 -24.76
N ILE A 78 17.17 -21.61 -24.50
CA ILE A 78 17.03 -20.43 -23.64
C ILE A 78 17.04 -20.95 -22.21
N ILE A 79 18.16 -20.77 -21.52
CA ILE A 79 18.33 -21.14 -20.10
C ILE A 79 18.45 -19.83 -19.32
N VAL A 80 17.52 -19.56 -18.42
CA VAL A 80 17.70 -18.53 -17.41
C VAL A 80 18.55 -19.12 -16.28
N ASP A 81 19.69 -18.50 -15.97
CA ASP A 81 20.51 -18.88 -14.82
C ASP A 81 19.82 -18.40 -13.52
N PRO A 82 19.39 -19.31 -12.62
CA PRO A 82 18.73 -18.94 -11.37
C PRO A 82 19.57 -18.01 -10.48
N SER A 83 20.89 -18.10 -10.55
CA SER A 83 21.80 -17.23 -9.78
C SER A 83 21.84 -15.82 -10.36
N ALA A 84 21.89 -15.68 -11.69
CA ALA A 84 21.81 -14.40 -12.38
C ALA A 84 20.43 -13.74 -12.18
N ALA A 85 19.35 -14.52 -12.24
CA ALA A 85 17.99 -14.05 -11.97
C ALA A 85 17.84 -13.53 -10.53
N ARG A 86 18.38 -14.25 -9.53
CA ARG A 86 18.43 -13.78 -8.13
C ARG A 86 19.23 -12.49 -8.00
N ALA A 87 20.40 -12.41 -8.62
CA ALA A 87 21.27 -11.24 -8.56
C ALA A 87 20.60 -10.00 -9.19
N ALA A 88 19.93 -10.14 -10.33
CA ALA A 88 19.23 -9.04 -10.98
C ALA A 88 18.00 -8.56 -10.20
N ALA A 89 17.20 -9.49 -9.66
CA ALA A 89 16.09 -9.12 -8.79
C ALA A 89 16.59 -8.45 -7.50
N ARG A 90 17.73 -8.89 -6.95
CA ARG A 90 18.34 -8.25 -5.79
C ARG A 90 18.86 -6.85 -6.11
N ALA A 91 19.53 -6.70 -7.26
CA ALA A 91 20.00 -5.40 -7.73
C ALA A 91 18.86 -4.39 -7.92
N TYR A 92 17.69 -4.84 -8.42
CA TYR A 92 16.50 -3.99 -8.50
C TYR A 92 16.07 -3.49 -7.11
N LEU A 93 16.01 -4.37 -6.10
CA LEU A 93 15.65 -3.96 -4.74
C LEU A 93 16.67 -2.98 -4.16
N ASP A 94 17.96 -3.22 -4.39
CA ASP A 94 19.03 -2.36 -3.88
C ASP A 94 19.03 -0.97 -4.58
N ASP A 95 18.71 -0.90 -5.88
CA ASP A 95 18.63 0.35 -6.67
C ASP A 95 17.43 1.22 -6.27
N GLU A 96 16.30 0.59 -5.97
CA GLU A 96 15.09 1.27 -5.48
C GLU A 96 15.10 1.49 -3.95
N GLU A 97 16.21 1.15 -3.27
CA GLU A 97 16.36 1.22 -1.80
C GLU A 97 15.24 0.49 -1.03
N LEU A 98 14.75 -0.61 -1.58
CA LEU A 98 13.65 -1.40 -1.01
C LEU A 98 14.17 -2.52 -0.12
N GLU A 99 13.57 -2.64 1.07
CA GLU A 99 13.82 -3.79 1.94
C GLU A 99 13.09 -5.02 1.42
N GLY A 100 13.78 -6.15 1.32
CA GLY A 100 13.17 -7.37 0.79
C GLY A 100 14.10 -8.57 0.69
N SER A 101 13.51 -9.67 0.25
CA SER A 101 14.20 -10.94 0.03
C SER A 101 13.87 -11.51 -1.34
N VAL A 102 14.81 -12.26 -1.90
CA VAL A 102 14.66 -12.95 -3.19
C VAL A 102 14.96 -14.42 -2.96
N THR A 103 14.03 -15.28 -3.36
CA THR A 103 14.19 -16.73 -3.28
C THR A 103 13.93 -17.34 -4.66
N VAL A 104 14.59 -18.47 -4.96
CA VAL A 104 14.19 -19.31 -6.11
C VAL A 104 13.85 -20.67 -5.57
N SER A 105 12.77 -21.26 -6.09
CA SER A 105 12.31 -22.61 -5.78
C SER A 105 13.38 -23.67 -6.00
N GLU A 106 13.21 -24.83 -5.37
CA GLU A 106 14.17 -25.95 -5.44
C GLU A 106 14.36 -26.50 -6.86
N ASP A 107 13.33 -26.40 -7.70
CA ASP A 107 13.37 -26.79 -9.11
C ASP A 107 14.06 -25.76 -10.01
N GLY A 108 14.45 -24.60 -9.48
CA GLY A 108 15.11 -23.53 -10.24
C GLY A 108 14.21 -22.77 -11.21
N GLN A 109 12.90 -23.02 -11.21
CA GLN A 109 11.98 -22.50 -12.23
C GLN A 109 11.13 -21.30 -11.77
N THR A 110 11.04 -21.04 -10.47
CA THR A 110 10.22 -19.95 -9.95
C THR A 110 11.06 -19.05 -9.04
N LEU A 111 11.17 -17.79 -9.45
CA LEU A 111 11.74 -16.72 -8.65
C LEU A 111 10.61 -16.03 -7.89
N THR A 112 10.76 -15.91 -6.56
CA THR A 112 9.84 -15.19 -5.69
C THR A 112 10.58 -14.03 -5.02
N VAL A 113 10.00 -12.84 -5.12
CA VAL A 113 10.50 -11.62 -4.46
C VAL A 113 9.47 -11.20 -3.41
N THR A 114 9.96 -10.86 -2.22
CA THR A 114 9.18 -10.31 -1.12
C THR A 114 9.72 -8.94 -0.77
N VAL A 115 8.86 -7.92 -0.76
CA VAL A 115 9.21 -6.54 -0.40
C VAL A 115 8.52 -6.19 0.91
N HIS A 116 9.25 -5.57 1.83
CA HIS A 116 8.74 -5.07 3.09
C HIS A 116 8.65 -3.55 3.05
N GLY A 117 7.57 -3.02 3.61
CA GLY A 117 7.39 -1.58 3.75
C GLY A 117 6.58 -1.24 4.99
N THR A 118 6.49 0.05 5.26
CA THR A 118 5.74 0.59 6.38
C THR A 118 4.85 1.73 5.93
N TYR A 119 3.66 1.81 6.49
CA TYR A 119 2.75 2.94 6.34
C TYR A 119 2.53 3.60 7.70
N ASP A 120 2.83 4.90 7.79
CA ASP A 120 2.55 5.68 8.99
C ASP A 120 1.09 6.15 8.99
N ALA A 121 0.31 5.63 9.94
CA ALA A 121 -1.10 5.94 10.08
C ALA A 121 -1.28 7.36 10.62
N LEU A 122 -2.20 8.12 10.03
CA LEU A 122 -2.42 9.52 10.38
C LEU A 122 -3.44 9.65 11.52
N PHE A 123 -4.55 8.92 11.43
CA PHE A 123 -5.64 9.02 12.42
C PHE A 123 -5.53 8.00 13.54
N THR A 124 -5.11 6.78 13.24
CA THR A 124 -4.95 5.68 14.19
C THR A 124 -3.74 5.93 15.11
N SER A 125 -2.79 6.78 14.68
CA SER A 125 -1.72 7.28 15.53
C SER A 125 -2.24 8.10 16.71
N LEU A 126 -3.37 8.81 16.56
CA LEU A 126 -4.03 9.52 17.66
C LEU A 126 -4.59 8.57 18.74
N ILE A 127 -4.73 7.28 18.42
CA ILE A 127 -5.25 6.21 19.29
C ILE A 127 -4.13 5.19 19.63
N GLY A 128 -2.89 5.46 19.26
CA GLY A 128 -1.70 4.72 19.72
C GLY A 128 -1.16 3.63 18.78
N LYS A 129 -1.66 3.49 17.54
CA LYS A 129 -1.00 2.67 16.50
C LYS A 129 -0.50 3.55 15.37
N SER A 130 0.81 3.79 15.37
CA SER A 130 1.43 4.77 14.47
C SER A 130 1.89 4.18 13.14
N THR A 131 2.19 2.88 13.08
CA THR A 131 2.79 2.26 11.89
C THR A 131 2.14 0.92 11.58
N ILE A 132 1.90 0.68 10.30
CA ILE A 132 1.35 -0.55 9.74
C ILE A 132 2.40 -1.16 8.82
N ASN A 133 2.83 -2.40 9.11
CA ASN A 133 3.73 -3.14 8.24
C ASN A 133 2.96 -3.70 7.05
N VAL A 134 3.53 -3.54 5.85
CA VAL A 134 3.01 -4.09 4.59
C VAL A 134 4.05 -4.99 3.96
N THR A 135 3.60 -6.05 3.27
CA THR A 135 4.48 -7.04 2.66
C THR A 135 3.98 -7.39 1.27
N GLY A 136 4.71 -6.94 0.24
CA GLY A 136 4.40 -7.23 -1.14
C GLY A 136 5.05 -8.51 -1.65
N HIS A 137 4.41 -9.19 -2.61
CA HIS A 137 4.94 -10.41 -3.21
C HIS A 137 4.89 -10.35 -4.74
N GLY A 138 5.95 -10.81 -5.39
CA GLY A 138 6.04 -10.91 -6.84
C GLY A 138 6.71 -12.20 -7.26
N THR A 139 6.26 -12.79 -8.36
CA THR A 139 6.82 -14.03 -8.90
C THR A 139 7.12 -13.95 -10.39
N ALA A 140 8.15 -14.68 -10.80
CA ALA A 140 8.50 -14.87 -12.20
C ALA A 140 8.88 -16.33 -12.48
N HIS A 141 8.42 -16.84 -13.62
CA HIS A 141 8.81 -18.16 -14.09
C HIS A 141 10.07 -18.04 -14.96
N LEU A 142 11.11 -18.75 -14.56
CA LEU A 142 12.38 -18.84 -15.26
C LEU A 142 12.25 -19.93 -16.32
N LEU A 143 12.28 -19.54 -17.60
CA LEU A 143 12.17 -20.49 -18.69
C LEU A 143 13.44 -21.35 -18.76
N HIS A 144 13.23 -22.66 -18.76
CA HIS A 144 14.26 -23.66 -18.98
C HIS A 144 13.80 -24.57 -20.12
N GLN A 145 14.21 -24.27 -21.36
CA GLN A 145 13.95 -25.19 -22.47
C GLN A 145 15.08 -26.22 -22.51
N ALA A 146 14.83 -27.41 -21.96
CA ALA A 146 15.71 -28.56 -22.17
C ALA A 146 15.66 -28.94 -23.65
N GLY A 147 16.80 -28.88 -24.34
CA GLY A 147 16.93 -29.30 -25.74
C GLY A 147 16.44 -30.75 -25.91
N GLY A 148 15.64 -30.97 -26.96
CA GLY A 148 15.20 -32.29 -27.41
C GLY A 148 16.26 -33.04 -28.18
#